data_AF-A0A6H2A4Z4-F1
#
_entry.id   AF-A0A6H2A4Z4-F1
#
_cell.length_a   1.000
_cell.length_b   1.000
_cell.length_c   1.000
_cell.angle_alpha   90.00
_cell.angle_beta   90.00
_cell.angle_gamma   90.00
#
_symmetry.space_group_name_H-M   'P 1'
#
loop_
_entity.id
_entity.type
_entity.pdbx_description
1 polymer ?
#
loop_
_entity_poly.entity_id
_entity_poly.type
_entity_poly.pdbx_seq_one_letter_code
_entity_poly.pdbx_strand_id
1 'polypeptide(L)'
;MNNKEWLEIICKNGKINKAQVLRELSDYSFLIEQASKVYCHFTNLSKTNYYANTIISIIEEKTYDREITQEDIGDILKSGLNKKDLIKEIKEYFDLPTPNHKER
;
A
#
# COMPACT_ATOMS: atom_id res chain seq x y z
N MET A 1 -15.81 17.50 7.21
CA MET A 1 -16.76 16.93 8.18
C MET A 1 -16.86 17.87 9.37
N ASN A 2 -18.06 18.35 9.69
CA ASN A 2 -18.30 19.18 10.87
C ASN A 2 -18.22 18.29 12.12
N ASN A 3 -17.14 18.40 12.87
CA ASN A 3 -16.73 17.49 13.95
C ASN A 3 -17.51 17.73 15.27
N LYS A 4 -18.84 17.91 15.19
CA LYS A 4 -19.67 18.35 16.32
C LYS A 4 -20.65 17.29 16.85
N GLU A 5 -20.86 16.18 16.15
CA GLU A 5 -21.85 15.16 16.52
C GLU A 5 -21.46 14.41 17.82
N TRP A 6 -20.16 14.18 18.04
CA TRP A 6 -19.62 13.59 19.27
C TRP A 6 -19.89 14.42 20.53
N LEU A 7 -20.16 15.73 20.39
CA LEU A 7 -20.42 16.62 21.53
C LEU A 7 -21.74 16.29 22.25
N GLU A 8 -22.64 15.52 21.62
CA GLU A 8 -23.95 15.18 22.17
C GLU A 8 -23.99 13.86 22.97
N ILE A 9 -22.83 13.29 23.29
CA ILE A 9 -22.74 12.10 24.15
C ILE A 9 -23.28 12.39 25.55
N ILE A 10 -23.11 13.61 26.06
CA ILE A 10 -23.65 14.05 27.35
C ILE A 10 -24.84 14.98 27.10
N CYS A 11 -26.02 14.55 27.53
CA CYS A 11 -27.22 15.37 27.51
C CYS A 11 -27.08 16.58 28.45
N LYS A 12 -27.84 17.65 28.21
CA LYS A 12 -27.85 18.86 29.07
C LYS A 12 -28.15 18.57 30.56
N ASN A 13 -28.78 17.45 30.87
CA ASN A 13 -29.08 16.99 32.23
C ASN A 13 -27.97 16.12 32.86
N GLY A 14 -26.78 16.05 32.23
CA GLY A 14 -25.64 15.25 32.69
C GLY A 14 -25.76 13.74 32.44
N LYS A 15 -26.85 13.26 31.86
CA LYS A 15 -27.00 11.83 31.52
C LYS A 15 -26.33 11.50 30.19
N ILE A 16 -25.86 10.27 30.06
CA ILE A 16 -25.30 9.76 28.81
C ILE A 16 -26.42 9.50 27.80
N ASN A 17 -26.24 10.03 26.59
CA ASN A 17 -27.05 9.71 25.42
C ASN A 17 -26.63 8.35 24.86
N LYS A 18 -27.25 7.27 25.37
CA LYS A 18 -26.92 5.90 24.94
C LYS A 18 -27.07 5.68 23.44
N ALA A 19 -28.05 6.31 22.80
CA ALA A 19 -28.27 6.16 21.37
C ALA A 19 -27.11 6.78 20.56
N GLN A 20 -26.59 7.94 20.99
CA GLN A 20 -25.41 8.52 20.37
C GLN A 20 -24.19 7.61 20.57
N VAL A 21 -23.94 7.16 21.80
CA VAL A 21 -22.80 6.27 22.09
C VAL A 21 -22.83 5.00 21.23
N LEU A 22 -24.00 4.37 21.05
CA LEU A 22 -24.12 3.18 20.22
C LEU A 22 -23.84 3.46 18.73
N ARG A 23 -24.30 4.60 18.20
CA ARG A 23 -23.96 5.01 16.82
C ARG A 23 -22.47 5.19 16.66
N GLU A 24 -21.85 5.95 17.55
CA GLU A 24 -20.41 6.23 17.50
C GLU A 24 -19.57 4.95 17.62
N LEU A 25 -19.96 4.01 18.49
CA LEU A 25 -19.30 2.71 18.61
C LEU A 25 -19.48 1.87 17.34
N SER A 26 -20.65 1.92 16.71
CA SER A 26 -20.91 1.25 15.44
C SER A 26 -20.03 1.82 14.32
N ASP A 27 -19.96 3.14 14.20
CA ASP A 27 -19.15 3.81 13.18
C ASP A 27 -17.66 3.55 13.40
N TYR A 28 -17.20 3.59 14.66
CA TYR A 28 -15.83 3.22 15.00
C TYR A 28 -15.51 1.77 14.66
N SER A 29 -16.42 0.83 14.98
CA SER A 29 -16.26 -0.59 14.64
C SER A 29 -16.16 -0.79 13.13
N PHE A 30 -17.01 -0.11 12.36
CA PHE A 30 -16.98 -0.16 10.90
C PHE A 30 -15.66 0.39 10.35
N LEU A 31 -15.22 1.57 10.82
CA LEU A 31 -13.99 2.20 10.37
C LEU A 31 -12.77 1.31 10.62
N ILE A 32 -12.68 0.74 11.82
CA ILE A 32 -11.63 -0.21 12.20
C ILE A 32 -11.60 -1.43 11.27
N GLU A 33 -12.78 -1.99 10.96
CA GLU A 33 -12.89 -3.15 10.09
C GLU A 33 -12.43 -2.83 8.66
N GLN A 34 -12.90 -1.72 8.09
CA GLN A 34 -12.57 -1.34 6.72
C GLN A 34 -11.10 -0.92 6.56
N ALA A 35 -10.57 -0.13 7.49
CA ALA A 35 -9.16 0.28 7.48
C ALA A 35 -8.23 -0.95 7.51
N SER A 36 -8.57 -1.94 8.33
CA SER A 36 -7.80 -3.19 8.43
C SER A 36 -7.79 -3.97 7.10
N LYS A 37 -8.93 -4.03 6.39
CA LYS A 37 -8.99 -4.68 5.07
C LYS A 37 -8.08 -4.01 4.04
N VAL A 38 -8.04 -2.68 4.04
CA VAL A 38 -7.15 -1.90 3.15
C VAL A 38 -5.69 -2.20 3.47
N TYR A 39 -5.30 -2.21 4.74
CA TYR A 39 -3.92 -2.52 5.13
C TYR A 39 -3.49 -3.92 4.72
N CYS A 40 -4.37 -4.91 4.92
CA CYS A 40 -4.15 -6.29 4.46
C CYS A 40 -4.09 -6.44 2.93
N HIS A 41 -4.69 -5.52 2.16
CA HIS A 41 -4.60 -5.57 0.70
C HIS A 41 -3.22 -5.11 0.20
N PHE A 42 -2.70 -4.02 0.76
CA PHE A 42 -1.43 -3.44 0.34
C PHE A 42 -0.21 -4.12 0.99
N THR A 43 -0.40 -4.72 2.16
CA THR A 43 0.66 -5.32 2.96
C THR A 43 0.28 -6.73 3.40
N ASN A 44 1.26 -7.59 3.66
CA ASN A 44 1.03 -8.87 4.32
C ASN A 44 0.86 -8.71 5.84
N LEU A 45 0.72 -7.49 6.35
CA LEU A 45 0.57 -7.21 7.76
C LEU A 45 -0.91 -7.33 8.15
N SER A 46 -1.23 -8.35 8.94
CA SER A 46 -2.54 -8.44 9.58
C SER A 46 -2.56 -7.53 10.81
N LYS A 47 -3.60 -6.69 10.94
CA LYS A 47 -4.22 -6.14 12.17
C LYS A 47 -4.22 -4.61 12.31
N THR A 48 -5.21 -4.20 13.11
CA THR A 48 -5.45 -2.92 13.81
C THR A 48 -4.33 -2.36 14.68
N ASN A 49 -3.19 -3.06 14.84
CA ASN A 49 -2.15 -2.71 15.83
C ASN A 49 -0.85 -2.20 15.20
N TYR A 50 -0.84 -1.93 13.90
CA TYR A 50 0.31 -1.28 13.27
C TYR A 50 0.06 0.22 13.17
N TYR A 51 1.11 1.01 13.43
CA TYR A 51 1.06 2.44 13.17
C TYR A 51 0.81 2.67 11.67
N ALA A 52 -0.06 3.61 11.34
CA ALA A 52 -0.37 3.95 9.95
C ALA A 52 0.90 4.25 9.14
N ASN A 53 1.90 4.91 9.74
CA ASN A 53 3.18 5.20 9.10
C ASN A 53 3.93 3.94 8.63
N THR A 54 3.84 2.83 9.37
CA THR A 54 4.47 1.57 8.95
C THR A 54 3.86 1.06 7.65
N ILE A 55 2.53 1.16 7.51
CA ILE A 55 1.84 0.77 6.29
C ILE A 55 2.20 1.70 5.13
N ILE A 56 2.24 3.01 5.39
CA ILE A 56 2.60 4.03 4.39
C ILE A 56 4.00 3.76 3.86
N SER A 57 5.00 3.59 4.73
CA SER A 57 6.39 3.35 4.30
C SER A 57 6.54 2.10 3.43
N ILE A 58 5.83 1.01 3.75
CA ILE A 58 5.87 -0.22 2.93
C ILE A 58 5.26 0.02 1.54
N ILE A 59 4.18 0.81 1.45
CA ILE A 59 3.54 1.13 0.17
C ILE A 59 4.45 2.04 -0.67
N GLU A 60 5.06 3.04 -0.03
CA GLU A 60 6.01 3.96 -0.67
C GLU A 60 7.23 3.21 -1.21
N GLU A 61 7.82 2.30 -0.42
CA GLU A 61 8.93 1.45 -0.85
C GLU A 61 8.57 0.63 -2.09
N LYS A 62 7.44 -0.10 -2.06
CA LYS A 62 6.96 -0.86 -3.23
C LYS A 62 6.70 0.00 -4.47
N THR A 63 6.22 1.23 -4.28
CA THR A 63 5.92 2.14 -5.39
C THR A 63 7.20 2.71 -5.97
N TYR A 64 8.14 3.09 -5.10
CA TYR A 64 9.45 3.61 -5.46
C TYR A 64 10.28 2.56 -6.23
N ASP A 65 10.29 1.31 -5.76
CA ASP A 65 10.94 0.20 -6.47
C ASP A 65 10.38 0.03 -7.89
N ARG A 66 9.05 0.17 -8.05
CA ARG A 66 8.41 0.08 -9.35
C ARG A 66 8.77 1.25 -10.26
N GLU A 67 8.84 2.46 -9.73
CA GLU A 67 9.21 3.66 -10.50
C GLU A 67 10.66 3.56 -10.99
N ILE A 68 11.60 3.17 -10.12
CA ILE A 68 13.00 2.90 -10.49
C ILE A 68 13.07 1.81 -11.55
N THR A 69 12.38 0.68 -11.33
CA THR A 69 12.38 -0.42 -12.30
C THR A 69 11.85 0.03 -13.66
N GLN A 70 10.83 0.89 -13.70
CA GLN A 70 10.28 1.42 -14.95
C GLN A 70 11.25 2.37 -15.65
N GLU A 71 11.95 3.22 -14.90
CA GLU A 71 12.96 4.13 -15.41
C GLU A 71 14.14 3.33 -16.01
N ASP A 72 14.70 2.40 -15.26
CA ASP A 72 15.83 1.57 -15.68
C ASP A 72 15.50 0.74 -16.93
N ILE A 73 14.35 0.07 -16.97
CA ILE A 73 13.89 -0.64 -18.18
C ILE A 73 13.69 0.35 -19.32
N GLY A 74 13.10 1.52 -19.05
CA GLY A 74 12.90 2.57 -20.04
C GLY A 74 14.20 3.00 -20.70
N ASP A 75 15.29 3.08 -19.94
CA ASP A 75 16.60 3.47 -20.42
C ASP A 75 17.31 2.33 -21.16
N ILE A 76 17.17 1.08 -20.70
CA ILE A 76 17.61 -0.11 -21.45
C ILE A 76 16.91 -0.15 -22.83
N LEU A 77 15.62 0.19 -22.89
CA LEU A 77 14.89 0.23 -24.17
C LEU A 77 15.35 1.37 -25.09
N LYS A 78 15.80 2.50 -24.54
CA LYS A 78 16.31 3.65 -25.29
C LYS A 78 17.78 3.54 -25.69
N SER A 79 18.53 2.58 -25.14
CA SER A 79 19.97 2.37 -25.35
C SER A 79 20.38 2.13 -26.82
N GLY A 80 19.42 1.86 -27.72
CA GLY A 80 19.70 1.57 -29.14
C GLY A 80 20.30 0.19 -29.38
N LEU A 81 20.31 -0.68 -28.36
CA LEU A 81 20.75 -2.08 -28.46
C LEU A 81 19.89 -2.86 -29.46
N ASN A 82 20.50 -3.87 -30.09
CA ASN A 82 19.73 -4.84 -30.87
C ASN A 82 18.90 -5.73 -29.93
N LYS A 83 17.91 -6.42 -30.49
CA LYS A 83 16.96 -7.24 -29.70
C LYS A 83 17.62 -8.30 -28.81
N LYS A 84 18.77 -8.88 -29.20
CA LYS A 84 19.43 -9.92 -28.40
C LYS A 84 20.12 -9.32 -27.17
N ASP A 85 20.82 -8.21 -27.36
CA ASP A 85 21.56 -7.54 -26.29
C ASP A 85 20.58 -6.86 -25.31
N LEU A 86 19.49 -6.31 -25.81
CA LEU A 86 18.41 -5.75 -24.99
C LEU A 86 17.74 -6.82 -24.09
N ILE A 87 17.50 -8.03 -24.62
CA ILE A 87 16.99 -9.15 -23.81
C ILE A 87 18.03 -9.60 -22.77
N LYS A 88 19.32 -9.52 -23.10
CA LYS A 88 20.40 -9.87 -22.17
C LYS A 88 20.46 -8.87 -21.01
N GLU A 89 20.44 -7.57 -21.28
CA GLU A 89 20.49 -6.55 -20.22
C GLU A 89 19.28 -6.59 -19.30
N ILE A 90 18.06 -6.75 -19.85
CA ILE A 90 16.86 -6.90 -19.01
C ILE A 90 16.99 -8.15 -18.11
N LYS A 91 17.55 -9.24 -18.63
CA LYS A 91 17.75 -10.45 -17.82
C LYS A 91 18.80 -10.23 -16.73
N GLU A 92 19.89 -9.54 -17.02
CA GLU A 92 20.92 -9.20 -16.04
C GLU A 92 20.36 -8.27 -14.96
N TYR A 93 19.56 -7.26 -15.32
CA TYR A 93 18.90 -6.36 -14.37
C TYR A 93 18.02 -7.11 -13.34
N PHE A 94 17.38 -8.19 -13.76
CA PHE A 94 16.51 -9.01 -12.91
C PHE A 94 17.17 -10.29 -12.38
N ASP A 95 18.48 -10.46 -12.52
CA ASP A 95 19.21 -11.68 -12.16
C ASP A 95 18.60 -12.97 -12.76
N LEU A 96 18.02 -12.86 -13.96
CA LEU A 96 17.38 -13.97 -14.67
C LEU A 96 18.40 -14.79 -15.46
N PRO A 97 18.20 -16.11 -15.61
CA PRO A 97 19.09 -16.96 -16.38
C PRO A 97 19.18 -16.49 -17.85
N THR A 98 20.39 -16.13 -18.28
CA THR A 98 20.70 -15.79 -19.67
C THR A 98 20.66 -17.05 -20.53
N PRO A 99 20.22 -16.99 -21.79
CA PRO A 99 20.30 -18.13 -22.68
C PRO A 99 21.77 -18.54 -22.82
N ASN A 100 22.10 -19.75 -22.36
CA ASN A 100 23.41 -20.33 -22.64
C ASN A 100 23.59 -20.33 -24.17
N HIS A 101 24.57 -19.59 -24.66
CA HIS A 101 25.19 -19.91 -25.95
C HIS A 101 25.86 -21.28 -25.79
N LYS A 102 25.08 -22.36 -25.93
CA LYS A 102 25.67 -23.63 -26.34
C LYS A 102 26.12 -23.44 -27.77
N GLU A 103 27.42 -23.30 -27.92
CA GLU A 103 28.15 -23.41 -29.17
C GLU A 103 27.80 -24.74 -29.86
N ARG A 104 27.78 -24.66 -31.20
CA ARG A 104 27.75 -25.73 -32.22
C ARG A 104 26.38 -26.22 -32.66
#